data_AF-A0A9E7BBA1-F1
#
_entry.id   AF-A0A9E7BBA1-F1
#
_cell.length_a   1.000
_cell.length_b   1.000
_cell.length_c   1.000
_cell.angle_alpha   90.00
_cell.angle_beta   90.00
_cell.angle_gamma   90.00
#
_symmetry.space_group_name_H-M   'P 1'
#
loop_
_entity.id
_entity.type
_entity.pdbx_description
1 polymer ?
#
loop_
_entity_poly.entity_id
_entity_poly.type
_entity_poly.pdbx_seq_one_letter_code
_entity_poly.pdbx_strand_id
1 'polypeptide(L)'
;MTRTPRARARNLALGLTALIALAIGVLSLIPLPQGPDLPGTDKTHHLIAYGALVLPLATLAPRSLLWLVPLALAYGGAIELIQPLTGRFGEWLDLAANGTGLLLGAGLGLILNRVLALGRHLTG
;
A
#
# COMPACT_ATOMS: atom_id res chain seq x y z
N MET A 1 19.58 6.81 23.63
CA MET A 1 18.85 5.52 23.61
C MET A 1 18.77 4.99 22.18
N THR A 2 19.49 3.91 21.86
CA THR A 2 19.45 3.28 20.53
C THR A 2 18.21 2.39 20.40
N ARG A 3 17.36 2.61 19.40
CA ARG A 3 16.19 1.76 19.13
C ARG A 3 16.64 0.33 18.79
N THR A 4 15.92 -0.67 19.29
CA THR A 4 16.16 -2.09 18.95
C THR A 4 16.01 -2.33 17.44
N PRO A 5 16.70 -3.32 16.84
CA PRO A 5 16.62 -3.60 15.40
C PRO A 5 15.18 -3.79 14.90
N ARG A 6 14.34 -4.45 15.70
CA ARG A 6 12.91 -4.66 15.40
C ARG A 6 12.11 -3.36 15.39
N ALA A 7 12.42 -2.41 16.27
CA ALA A 7 11.79 -1.10 16.27
C ALA A 7 12.21 -0.26 15.05
N ARG A 8 13.47 -0.38 14.61
CA ARG A 8 13.95 0.31 13.39
C ARG A 8 13.26 -0.21 12.14
N ALA A 9 13.17 -1.53 11.97
CA ALA A 9 12.48 -2.16 10.83
C ALA A 9 11.01 -1.74 10.75
N ARG A 10 10.31 -1.72 11.90
CA ARG A 10 8.93 -1.23 11.96
C ARG A 10 8.81 0.24 11.56
N ASN A 11 9.69 1.11 12.07
CA ASN A 11 9.62 2.52 11.76
C ASN A 11 9.93 2.80 10.29
N LEU A 12 10.86 2.05 9.70
CA LEU A 12 11.12 2.09 8.26
C LEU A 12 9.88 1.67 7.47
N ALA A 13 9.24 0.56 7.85
CA ALA A 13 8.02 0.08 7.21
C ALA A 13 6.91 1.13 7.23
N LEU A 14 6.66 1.72 8.40
CA LEU A 14 5.66 2.78 8.58
C LEU A 14 6.00 4.02 7.76
N GLY A 15 7.28 4.44 7.73
CA GLY A 15 7.72 5.58 6.94
C GLY A 15 7.53 5.38 5.43
N LEU A 16 7.91 4.20 4.91
CA LEU A 16 7.72 3.84 3.50
C LEU A 16 6.22 3.78 3.15
N THR A 17 5.41 3.13 3.98
CA THR A 17 3.97 3.07 3.76
C THR A 17 3.32 4.44 3.82
N ALA A 18 3.72 5.32 4.74
CA ALA A 18 3.21 6.69 4.80
C ALA A 18 3.57 7.50 3.54
N LEU A 19 4.80 7.34 3.04
CA LEU A 19 5.24 8.00 1.80
C LEU A 19 4.43 7.50 0.59
N ILE A 20 4.22 6.18 0.49
CA ILE A 20 3.41 5.58 -0.59
C ILE A 20 1.96 6.03 -0.47
N ALA A 21 1.37 6.03 0.74
CA ALA A 21 0.02 6.52 0.97
C ALA A 21 -0.13 7.97 0.51
N LEU A 22 0.82 8.84 0.88
CA LEU A 22 0.81 10.23 0.46
C LEU A 22 0.86 10.36 -1.07
N ALA A 23 1.72 9.59 -1.74
CA ALA A 23 1.79 9.58 -3.20
C ALA A 23 0.47 9.14 -3.83
N ILE A 24 -0.16 8.07 -3.32
CA ILE A 24 -1.47 7.61 -3.77
C ILE A 24 -2.52 8.72 -3.61
N GLY A 25 -2.64 9.31 -2.42
CA GLY A 25 -3.61 10.38 -2.18
C GLY A 25 -3.42 11.59 -3.09
N VAL A 26 -2.18 12.04 -3.28
CA VAL A 26 -1.88 13.15 -4.18
C VAL A 26 -2.25 12.80 -5.62
N LEU A 27 -1.80 11.65 -6.13
CA LEU A 27 -2.05 11.25 -7.52
C LEU A 27 -3.52 10.95 -7.80
N SER A 28 -4.25 10.40 -6.83
CA SER A 28 -5.68 10.10 -6.95
C SER A 28 -6.58 11.32 -6.83
N LEU A 29 -6.13 12.42 -6.21
CA LEU A 29 -6.94 13.63 -6.01
C LEU A 29 -6.57 14.79 -6.94
N ILE A 30 -5.42 14.73 -7.60
CA ILE A 30 -5.10 15.70 -8.66
C ILE A 30 -6.10 15.49 -9.81
N PRO A 31 -6.80 16.56 -10.26
CA PRO A 31 -7.61 16.50 -11.48
C PRO A 31 -6.67 16.14 -12.63
N LEU A 32 -6.90 15.02 -13.32
CA LEU A 32 -6.13 14.69 -14.50
C LEU A 32 -6.62 15.56 -15.66
N PRO A 33 -5.76 16.41 -16.26
CA PRO A 33 -6.00 16.85 -17.63
C PRO A 33 -6.09 15.60 -18.53
N GLN A 34 -6.67 15.72 -19.72
CA GLN A 34 -6.57 14.70 -20.77
C GLN A 34 -5.08 14.55 -21.18
N GLY A 35 -4.32 13.83 -20.35
CA GLY A 35 -2.90 13.56 -20.52
C GLY A 35 -2.70 12.30 -21.36
N PRO A 36 -1.45 11.98 -21.73
CA PRO A 36 -1.16 10.75 -22.45
C PRO A 36 -1.62 9.55 -21.63
N ASP A 37 -2.26 8.59 -22.30
CA ASP A 37 -2.68 7.34 -21.68
C ASP A 37 -1.47 6.65 -21.03
N LEU A 38 -1.52 6.50 -19.70
CA LEU A 38 -0.54 5.69 -18.99
C LEU A 38 -0.76 4.23 -19.36
N PRO A 39 0.30 3.44 -19.59
CA PRO A 39 0.16 2.00 -19.80
C PRO A 39 -0.60 1.33 -18.65
N GLY A 40 -1.55 0.46 -19.01
CA GLY A 40 -2.42 -0.23 -18.06
C GLY A 40 -3.80 0.39 -17.98
N THR A 41 -4.67 -0.23 -17.19
CA THR A 41 -5.99 0.31 -16.86
C THR A 41 -5.95 0.96 -15.49
N ASP A 42 -6.88 1.88 -15.24
CA ASP A 42 -7.06 2.50 -13.94
C ASP A 42 -7.11 1.46 -12.79
N LYS A 43 -7.88 0.38 -12.97
CA LYS A 43 -7.93 -0.76 -12.03
C LYS A 43 -6.58 -1.45 -11.80
N THR A 44 -5.73 -1.56 -12.82
CA THR A 44 -4.39 -2.10 -12.62
C THR A 44 -3.51 -1.15 -11.82
N HIS A 45 -3.66 0.17 -12.00
CA HIS A 45 -2.95 1.15 -11.19
C HIS A 45 -3.40 1.07 -9.73
N HIS A 46 -4.71 0.96 -9.47
CA HIS A 46 -5.28 0.73 -8.14
C HIS A 46 -4.74 -0.54 -7.47
N LEU A 47 -4.76 -1.67 -8.18
CA LEU A 47 -4.22 -2.94 -7.68
C LEU A 47 -2.74 -2.82 -7.32
N ILE A 48 -1.92 -2.24 -8.21
CA ILE A 48 -0.47 -2.09 -8.00
C ILE A 48 -0.20 -1.12 -6.84
N ALA A 49 -0.89 0.01 -6.80
CA ALA A 49 -0.72 1.03 -5.77
C ALA A 49 -0.98 0.47 -4.36
N TYR A 50 -2.10 -0.23 -4.18
CA TYR A 50 -2.45 -0.79 -2.88
C TYR A 50 -1.62 -2.02 -2.52
N GLY A 51 -1.21 -2.81 -3.51
CA GLY A 51 -0.20 -3.86 -3.30
C GLY A 51 1.13 -3.30 -2.82
N ALA A 52 1.61 -2.22 -3.43
CA ALA A 52 2.83 -1.53 -3.02
C ALA A 52 2.70 -0.88 -1.63
N LEU A 53 1.52 -0.32 -1.31
CA LEU A 53 1.24 0.34 -0.03
C LEU A 53 1.45 -0.59 1.17
N VAL A 54 0.94 -1.82 1.08
CA VAL A 54 0.98 -2.80 2.19
C VAL A 54 2.29 -3.59 2.26
N LEU A 55 3.03 -3.69 1.15
CA LEU A 55 4.21 -4.55 1.02
C LEU A 55 5.30 -4.27 2.08
N PRO A 56 5.67 -3.01 2.41
CA PRO A 56 6.65 -2.73 3.47
C PRO A 56 6.20 -3.23 4.83
N LEU A 57 4.91 -3.07 5.16
CA LEU A 57 4.34 -3.53 6.43
C LEU A 57 4.37 -5.05 6.52
N ALA A 58 3.93 -5.73 5.47
CA ALA A 58 3.90 -7.19 5.43
C ALA A 58 5.32 -7.79 5.55
N THR A 59 6.30 -7.15 4.92
CA THR A 59 7.68 -7.62 4.89
C THR A 59 8.45 -7.34 6.18
N LEU A 60 8.30 -6.16 6.77
CA LEU A 60 9.16 -5.69 7.87
C LEU A 60 8.43 -5.61 9.22
N ALA A 61 7.11 -5.53 9.21
CA ALA A 61 6.29 -5.32 10.41
C ALA A 61 4.95 -6.08 10.36
N PRO A 62 4.94 -7.41 10.08
CA PRO A 62 3.72 -8.16 9.73
C PRO A 62 2.63 -8.13 10.81
N ARG A 63 2.99 -7.92 12.08
CA ARG A 63 2.02 -7.75 13.18
C ARG A 63 1.13 -6.50 13.03
N SER A 64 1.58 -5.52 12.26
CA SER A 64 0.84 -4.27 12.02
C SER A 64 -0.25 -4.44 10.95
N LEU A 65 -0.22 -5.53 10.17
CA LEU A 65 -1.18 -5.78 9.09
C LEU A 65 -2.62 -5.84 9.61
N LEU A 66 -2.84 -6.41 10.80
CA LEU A 66 -4.17 -6.54 11.40
C LEU A 66 -4.92 -5.21 11.47
N TRP A 67 -4.20 -4.12 11.72
CA TRP A 67 -4.78 -2.78 11.84
C TRP A 67 -4.61 -1.94 10.58
N LEU A 68 -3.49 -2.11 9.87
CA LEU A 68 -3.16 -1.24 8.74
C LEU A 68 -3.77 -1.67 7.42
N VAL A 69 -4.13 -2.94 7.23
CA VAL A 69 -4.90 -3.38 6.06
C VAL A 69 -6.32 -2.78 6.04
N PRO A 70 -7.14 -2.89 7.11
CA PRO A 70 -8.45 -2.27 7.11
C PRO A 70 -8.35 -0.74 7.04
N LEU A 71 -7.33 -0.13 7.67
CA LEU A 71 -7.10 1.30 7.55
C LEU A 71 -6.76 1.72 6.11
N ALA A 72 -5.93 0.96 5.40
CA ALA A 72 -5.61 1.23 4.00
C ALA A 72 -6.85 1.09 3.11
N LEU A 73 -7.69 0.09 3.35
CA LEU A 73 -8.94 -0.06 2.60
C LEU A 73 -9.90 1.12 2.86
N ALA A 74 -10.04 1.54 4.12
CA ALA A 74 -10.83 2.71 4.49
C ALA A 74 -10.27 4.00 3.87
N TYR A 75 -8.94 4.13 3.81
CA TYR A 75 -8.26 5.24 3.14
C TYR A 75 -8.61 5.28 1.65
N GLY A 76 -8.61 4.15 0.95
CA GLY A 76 -9.05 4.07 -0.44
C GLY A 76 -10.51 4.42 -0.64
N GLY A 77 -11.40 3.89 0.21
CA GLY A 77 -12.81 4.27 0.19
C GLY A 77 -13.02 5.77 0.41
N ALA A 78 -12.26 6.39 1.32
CA ALA A 78 -12.31 7.83 1.53
C ALA A 78 -11.84 8.62 0.30
N ILE A 79 -10.78 8.17 -0.38
CA ILE A 79 -10.34 8.78 -1.64
C ILE A 79 -11.45 8.71 -2.69
N GLU A 80 -12.05 7.54 -2.93
CA GLU A 80 -13.15 7.37 -3.89
C GLU A 80 -14.32 8.32 -3.62
N LEU A 81 -14.65 8.56 -2.34
CA LEU A 81 -15.69 9.50 -1.95
C LEU A 81 -15.30 10.97 -2.18
N ILE A 82 -14.01 11.31 -2.11
CA ILE A 82 -13.50 12.67 -2.28
C ILE A 82 -13.29 13.00 -3.76
N GLN A 83 -12.92 12.02 -4.60
CA GLN A 83 -12.64 12.19 -6.03
C GLN A 83 -13.70 13.02 -6.81
N PRO A 84 -15.03 12.86 -6.59
CA PRO A 84 -16.05 13.70 -7.23
C PRO A 84 -15.89 15.20 -6.96
N LEU A 85 -15.37 15.57 -5.78
CA LEU A 85 -15.14 16.96 -5.40
C LEU A 85 -13.89 17.56 -6.07
N THR A 86 -13.02 16.72 -6.64
CA THR A 86 -11.80 17.12 -7.34
C THR A 86 -11.94 17.02 -8.87
N GLY A 87 -13.16 16.85 -9.38
CA GLY A 87 -13.41 16.71 -10.82
C GLY A 87 -13.03 15.34 -11.40
N ARG A 88 -12.95 14.30 -10.55
CA ARG A 88 -12.74 12.90 -10.94
C ARG A 88 -14.00 12.07 -10.70
N PHE A 89 -14.04 10.86 -11.24
CA PHE A 89 -15.12 9.91 -11.01
C PHE A 89 -14.66 8.86 -10.00
N GLY A 90 -15.32 8.77 -8.85
CA GLY A 90 -15.11 7.65 -7.95
C GLY A 90 -15.83 6.40 -8.46
N GLU A 91 -15.16 5.24 -8.46
CA GLU A 91 -15.72 3.97 -8.91
C GLU A 91 -15.60 2.91 -7.80
N TRP A 92 -16.72 2.28 -7.44
CA TRP A 92 -16.70 1.22 -6.42
C TRP A 92 -15.86 0.00 -6.82
N LEU A 93 -15.67 -0.22 -8.12
CA LEU A 93 -14.82 -1.29 -8.62
C LEU A 93 -13.33 -1.00 -8.39
N ASP A 94 -12.95 0.26 -8.26
CA ASP A 94 -11.59 0.65 -7.92
C ASP A 94 -11.30 0.37 -6.44
N LEU A 95 -12.32 0.47 -5.57
CA LEU A 95 -12.22 -0.02 -4.19
C LEU A 95 -12.01 -1.55 -4.14
N ALA A 96 -12.63 -2.31 -5.05
CA ALA A 96 -12.38 -3.75 -5.17
C ALA A 96 -10.95 -4.05 -5.67
N ALA A 97 -10.44 -3.26 -6.62
CA ALA A 97 -9.04 -3.35 -7.06
C ALA A 97 -8.06 -3.01 -5.93
N ASN A 98 -8.34 -1.99 -5.12
CA ASN A 98 -7.58 -1.64 -3.92
C ASN A 98 -7.52 -2.81 -2.95
N GLY A 99 -8.68 -3.40 -2.62
CA GLY A 99 -8.77 -4.57 -1.73
C GLY A 99 -7.99 -5.76 -2.25
N THR A 100 -8.09 -6.05 -3.55
CA THR A 100 -7.34 -7.14 -4.20
C THR A 100 -5.83 -6.88 -4.13
N GLY A 101 -5.39 -5.66 -4.41
CA GLY A 101 -4.00 -5.22 -4.26
C GLY A 101 -3.48 -5.42 -2.84
N LEU A 102 -4.24 -4.99 -1.83
CA LEU A 102 -3.88 -5.19 -0.41
C LEU A 102 -3.68 -6.68 -0.07
N LEU A 103 -4.56 -7.56 -0.54
CA LEU A 103 -4.44 -8.99 -0.26
C LEU A 103 -3.19 -9.60 -0.92
N LEU A 104 -2.96 -9.30 -2.21
CA LEU A 104 -1.81 -9.81 -2.95
C LEU A 104 -0.49 -9.26 -2.39
N GLY A 105 -0.42 -7.97 -2.11
CA GLY A 105 0.76 -7.32 -1.52
C GLY A 105 1.05 -7.84 -0.11
N ALA A 106 0.02 -8.08 0.70
CA ALA A 106 0.18 -8.68 2.02
C ALA A 106 0.72 -10.11 1.93
N GLY A 107 0.15 -10.93 1.03
CA GLY A 107 0.63 -12.30 0.79
C GLY A 107 2.09 -12.33 0.36
N LEU A 108 2.46 -11.53 -0.64
CA LEU A 108 3.85 -11.42 -1.11
C LEU A 108 4.78 -10.96 0.00
N GLY A 109 4.43 -9.91 0.74
CA GLY A 109 5.28 -9.41 1.81
C GLY A 109 5.45 -10.39 2.97
N LEU A 110 4.42 -11.18 3.28
CA LEU A 110 4.52 -12.26 4.26
C LEU A 110 5.47 -13.37 3.80
N ILE A 111 5.43 -13.74 2.51
CA ILE A 111 6.38 -14.69 1.92
C ILE A 111 7.81 -14.14 2.04
N LEU A 112 8.04 -12.89 1.65
CA LEU A 112 9.34 -12.22 1.77
C LEU A 112 9.82 -12.17 3.24
N ASN A 113 8.94 -11.86 4.18
CA ASN A 113 9.26 -11.87 5.60
C ASN A 113 9.79 -13.23 6.07
N ARG A 114 9.16 -14.33 5.61
CA ARG A 114 9.56 -15.70 5.94
C ARG A 114 10.91 -16.06 5.32
N VAL A 115 11.11 -15.76 4.04
CA VAL A 115 12.38 -15.98 3.34
C VAL A 115 13.53 -15.26 4.02
N LEU A 116 13.34 -13.97 4.35
CA LEU A 116 14.33 -13.17 5.08
C LEU A 116 14.58 -13.69 6.49
N ALA A 117 13.59 -14.30 7.14
CA ALA A 117 13.77 -14.92 8.45
C ALA A 117 14.59 -16.21 8.38
N LEU A 118 14.33 -17.06 7.39
CA LEU A 118 15.10 -18.29 7.16
C LEU A 118 16.56 -17.99 6.84
N GLY A 119 16.84 -16.98 6.00
CA GLY A 119 18.21 -16.58 5.68
C GLY A 119 19.03 -16.19 6.91
N ARG A 120 18.42 -15.50 7.89
CA ARG A 120 19.09 -15.12 9.15
C ARG A 120 19.45 -16.32 10.03
N HIS A 121 18.76 -17.45 9.89
CA HIS A 121 19.06 -18.68 10.63
C HIS A 121 20.18 -19.51 9.99
N LEU A 122 20.39 -19.40 8.68
CA LEU A 122 21.40 -20.18 7.96
C LEU A 122 22.80 -19.54 8.00
N THR A 123 22.88 -18.24 8.30
CA THR A 123 24.13 -17.47 8.35
C THR A 123 24.54 -17.10 9.78
N GLY A 124 23.89 -17.67 10.80
CA GLY A 124 24.05 -17.32 12.21
C GLY A 124 24.66 -18.44 13.04
#